data_AF-A0A371BF27-F1
#
_entry.id   AF-A0A371BF27-F1
#
_cell.length_a   1.000
_cell.length_b   1.000
_cell.length_c   1.000
_cell.angle_alpha   90.00
_cell.angle_beta   90.00
_cell.angle_gamma   90.00
#
_symmetry.space_group_name_H-M   'P 1'
#
loop_
_entity.id
_entity.type
_entity.pdbx_description
1 polymer ?
#
loop_
_entity_poly.entity_id
_entity_poly.type
_entity_poly.pdbx_seq_one_letter_code
_entity_poly.pdbx_strand_id
1 'polypeptide(L)'
;MRNVERLTAAILMFGSLAGPLAAARISLLPNAVQGIWMTDDGEGRAQCKAYLAAMQADNEDAYMQLVGAEVISANMLHSYAEYGEGNFYQPKRIEKLGKQVWRITAAVGIDGSPEGQDSGTAKFKLSLIRSKLKWDMESFDGKPVDSWDAHLYFRCTAVPTGMYAS
;
A
#
# COMPACT_ATOMS: atom_id res chain seq x y z
N MET A 1 -74.31 30.02 -24.51
CA MET A 1 -74.15 28.73 -25.23
C MET A 1 -72.88 28.08 -24.71
N ARG A 2 -72.97 26.81 -24.30
CA ARG A 2 -71.91 26.00 -23.69
C ARG A 2 -70.93 25.51 -24.75
N ASN A 3 -69.64 25.37 -24.39
CA ASN A 3 -68.66 24.39 -24.91
C ASN A 3 -67.41 24.51 -24.00
N VAL A 4 -67.18 23.63 -23.02
CA VAL A 4 -66.69 22.23 -23.09
C VAL A 4 -65.19 22.16 -23.42
N GLU A 5 -64.44 21.89 -22.34
CA GLU A 5 -63.26 21.01 -22.20
C GLU A 5 -62.01 21.20 -23.08
N ARG A 6 -60.86 21.37 -22.40
CA ARG A 6 -59.83 20.32 -22.29
C ARG A 6 -58.78 20.70 -21.23
N LEU A 7 -58.73 19.91 -20.15
CA LEU A 7 -57.57 19.80 -19.27
C LEU A 7 -56.48 19.00 -20.01
N THR A 8 -55.24 19.45 -19.94
CA THR A 8 -54.07 18.61 -20.19
C THR A 8 -53.12 18.79 -19.03
N ALA A 9 -53.17 17.83 -18.10
CA ALA A 9 -52.22 17.71 -17.01
C ALA A 9 -50.91 17.12 -17.56
N ALA A 10 -49.83 17.90 -17.54
CA ALA A 10 -48.49 17.39 -17.78
C ALA A 10 -47.86 17.03 -16.43
N ILE A 11 -47.77 15.74 -16.16
CA ILE A 11 -47.02 15.18 -15.03
C ILE A 11 -45.53 15.32 -15.35
N LEU A 12 -44.85 16.25 -14.69
CA LEU A 12 -43.39 16.31 -14.66
C LEU A 12 -42.90 15.28 -13.63
N MET A 13 -42.48 14.11 -14.11
CA MET A 13 -41.75 13.15 -13.29
C MET A 13 -40.37 13.72 -12.97
N PHE A 14 -40.13 14.02 -11.69
CA PHE A 14 -38.80 14.22 -11.14
C PHE A 14 -38.09 12.87 -11.10
N GLY A 15 -37.28 12.59 -12.12
CA GLY A 15 -36.33 11.48 -12.09
C GLY A 15 -35.22 11.77 -11.09
N SER A 16 -35.20 11.06 -9.96
CA SER A 16 -34.05 10.96 -9.08
C SER A 16 -32.87 10.37 -9.86
N LEU A 17 -31.88 11.20 -10.19
CA LEU A 17 -30.57 10.73 -10.61
C LEU A 17 -29.84 10.19 -9.39
N ALA A 18 -30.05 8.91 -9.09
CA ALA A 18 -29.12 8.13 -8.29
C ALA A 18 -27.80 8.07 -9.07
N GLY A 19 -26.87 8.96 -8.71
CA GLY A 19 -25.52 8.94 -9.27
C GLY A 19 -24.89 7.56 -9.00
N PRO A 20 -24.17 6.99 -9.97
CA PRO A 20 -23.52 5.70 -9.76
C PRO A 20 -22.53 5.85 -8.61
N LEU A 21 -22.65 4.99 -7.60
CA LEU A 21 -21.62 4.75 -6.60
C LEU A 21 -20.32 4.49 -7.37
N ALA A 22 -19.42 5.46 -7.40
CA ALA A 22 -18.13 5.32 -8.01
C ALA A 22 -17.42 4.16 -7.33
N ALA A 23 -17.32 3.02 -8.02
CA ALA A 23 -16.58 1.87 -7.55
C ALA A 23 -15.18 2.35 -7.13
N ALA A 24 -14.83 2.15 -5.87
CA ALA A 24 -13.53 2.53 -5.34
C ALA A 24 -12.46 1.82 -6.17
N ARG A 25 -11.75 2.57 -7.03
CA ARG A 25 -10.61 2.02 -7.76
C ARG A 25 -9.58 1.61 -6.72
N ILE A 26 -9.24 0.33 -6.70
CA ILE A 26 -8.11 -0.19 -5.91
C ILE A 26 -6.89 0.64 -6.31
N SER A 27 -6.33 1.39 -5.35
CA SER A 27 -5.10 2.14 -5.57
C SER A 27 -3.92 1.17 -5.55
N LEU A 28 -3.25 1.03 -6.69
CA LEU A 28 -2.06 0.20 -6.82
C LEU A 28 -0.79 1.03 -6.57
N LEU A 29 0.14 0.46 -5.81
CA LEU A 29 1.46 1.04 -5.59
C LEU A 29 2.24 1.15 -6.91
N PRO A 30 2.93 2.27 -7.16
CA PRO A 30 3.68 2.46 -8.40
C PRO A 30 4.76 1.40 -8.61
N ASN A 31 4.92 0.89 -9.83
CA ASN A 31 6.00 -0.07 -10.17
C ASN A 31 7.39 0.41 -9.76
N ALA A 32 7.62 1.73 -9.74
CA ALA A 32 8.89 2.31 -9.35
C ALA A 32 9.28 2.00 -7.89
N VAL A 33 8.32 1.79 -6.98
CA VAL A 33 8.59 1.47 -5.56
C VAL A 33 8.45 -0.02 -5.27
N GLN A 34 7.98 -0.84 -6.22
CA GLN A 34 7.84 -2.28 -6.00
C GLN A 34 9.21 -2.98 -5.94
N GLY A 35 9.31 -3.99 -5.07
CA GLY A 35 10.53 -4.77 -4.83
C GLY A 35 10.70 -5.17 -3.37
N ILE A 36 11.75 -5.95 -3.11
CA ILE A 36 12.27 -6.21 -1.77
C ILE A 36 13.37 -5.17 -1.51
N TRP A 37 13.20 -4.38 -0.47
CA TRP A 37 14.09 -3.29 -0.10
C TRP A 37 14.74 -3.58 1.25
N MET A 38 16.07 -3.54 1.28
CA MET A 38 16.88 -3.81 2.47
C MET A 38 17.53 -2.51 2.94
N THR A 39 17.83 -2.39 4.23
CA THR A 39 18.52 -1.20 4.77
C THR A 39 19.80 -0.91 3.98
N ASP A 40 20.07 0.36 3.72
CA ASP A 40 21.22 0.80 2.91
C ASP A 40 22.51 0.88 3.74
N ASP A 41 22.87 -0.24 4.36
CA ASP A 41 24.07 -0.41 5.18
C ASP A 41 24.77 -1.76 4.91
N GLY A 42 25.68 -2.15 5.79
CA GLY A 42 26.39 -3.43 5.67
C GLY A 42 25.52 -4.64 6.01
N GLU A 43 24.59 -4.50 6.93
CA GLU A 43 23.69 -5.56 7.39
C GLU A 43 22.68 -5.90 6.30
N GLY A 44 22.00 -4.90 5.74
CA GLY A 44 21.03 -5.10 4.65
C GLY A 44 21.68 -5.73 3.40
N ARG A 45 22.97 -5.45 3.13
CA ARG A 45 23.73 -6.12 2.06
C ARG A 45 23.98 -7.59 2.36
N ALA A 46 24.33 -7.92 3.61
CA ALA A 46 24.53 -9.29 4.04
C ALA A 46 23.22 -10.09 3.99
N GLN A 47 22.13 -9.50 4.50
CA GLN A 47 20.78 -10.07 4.44
C GLN A 47 20.32 -10.29 3.00
N CYS A 48 20.48 -9.31 2.10
CA CYS A 48 20.16 -9.49 0.68
C CYS A 48 20.92 -10.67 0.06
N LYS A 49 22.22 -10.79 0.35
CA LYS A 49 23.03 -11.91 -0.15
C LYS A 49 22.53 -13.25 0.38
N ALA A 50 22.22 -13.32 1.68
CA ALA A 50 21.70 -14.53 2.32
C ALA A 50 20.33 -14.92 1.77
N TYR A 51 19.42 -13.95 1.61
CA TYR A 51 18.10 -14.13 1.00
C TYR A 51 18.22 -14.72 -0.42
N LEU A 52 19.03 -14.10 -1.28
CA LEU A 52 19.20 -14.58 -2.66
C LEU A 52 19.80 -15.98 -2.72
N ALA A 53 20.77 -16.29 -1.86
CA ALA A 53 21.36 -17.63 -1.77
C ALA A 53 20.34 -18.67 -1.28
N ALA A 54 19.51 -18.33 -0.29
CA ALA A 54 18.46 -19.20 0.23
C ALA A 54 17.37 -19.46 -0.82
N MET A 55 16.92 -18.43 -1.54
CA MET A 55 15.97 -18.57 -2.66
C MET A 55 16.52 -19.46 -3.77
N GLN A 56 17.81 -19.35 -4.09
CA GLN A 56 18.46 -20.19 -5.10
C GLN A 56 18.55 -21.67 -4.65
N ALA A 57 18.68 -21.90 -3.35
CA ALA A 57 18.73 -23.24 -2.75
C ALA A 57 17.35 -23.85 -2.49
N ASP A 58 16.26 -23.16 -2.86
CA ASP A 58 14.87 -23.55 -2.56
C ASP A 58 14.65 -23.80 -1.06
N ASN A 59 15.28 -22.96 -0.22
CA ASN A 59 15.14 -23.05 1.23
C ASN A 59 13.81 -22.41 1.67
N GLU A 60 12.96 -23.19 2.33
CA GLU A 60 11.66 -22.75 2.88
C GLU A 60 11.81 -21.56 3.85
N ASP A 61 12.95 -21.46 4.54
CA ASP A 61 13.25 -20.40 5.50
C ASP A 61 13.86 -19.14 4.85
N ALA A 62 13.89 -19.03 3.52
CA ALA A 62 14.49 -17.87 2.84
C ALA A 62 13.89 -16.54 3.33
N TYR A 63 12.60 -16.50 3.64
CA TYR A 63 11.92 -15.30 4.12
C TYR A 63 12.36 -14.83 5.51
N MET A 64 13.00 -15.70 6.31
CA MET A 64 13.61 -15.30 7.58
C MET A 64 14.76 -14.30 7.39
N GLN A 65 15.33 -14.23 6.18
CA GLN A 65 16.38 -13.27 5.83
C GLN A 65 15.83 -11.87 5.51
N LEU A 66 14.51 -11.67 5.59
CA LEU A 66 13.85 -10.39 5.30
C LEU A 66 13.63 -9.52 6.54
N VAL A 67 14.08 -9.91 7.73
CA VAL A 67 13.95 -9.07 8.94
C VAL A 67 14.58 -7.69 8.70
N GLY A 68 13.80 -6.63 8.91
CA GLY A 68 14.17 -5.24 8.63
C GLY A 68 13.95 -4.79 7.17
N ALA A 69 13.42 -5.65 6.31
CA ALA A 69 13.14 -5.34 4.92
C ALA A 69 11.74 -4.74 4.72
N GLU A 70 11.62 -3.90 3.71
CA GLU A 70 10.34 -3.45 3.16
C GLU A 70 10.05 -4.21 1.87
N VAL A 71 8.98 -5.01 1.88
CA VAL A 71 8.54 -5.75 0.69
C VAL A 71 7.30 -5.08 0.11
N ILE A 72 7.43 -4.59 -1.11
CA ILE A 72 6.43 -3.75 -1.76
C ILE A 72 5.95 -4.43 -3.05
N SER A 73 4.71 -4.89 -3.05
CA SER A 73 3.99 -5.35 -4.24
C SER A 73 3.06 -4.24 -4.76
N ALA A 74 2.26 -4.54 -5.79
CA ALA A 74 1.28 -3.59 -6.30
C ALA A 74 0.14 -3.29 -5.30
N ASN A 75 -0.19 -4.23 -4.42
CA ASN A 75 -1.37 -4.18 -3.55
C ASN A 75 -1.05 -4.26 -2.05
N MET A 76 0.23 -4.44 -1.69
CA MET A 76 0.66 -4.61 -0.31
C MET A 76 2.06 -4.02 -0.11
N LEU A 77 2.28 -3.47 1.08
CA LEU A 77 3.60 -3.26 1.64
C LEU A 77 3.68 -4.06 2.93
N HIS A 78 4.74 -4.84 3.12
CA HIS A 78 5.03 -5.56 4.36
C HIS A 78 6.37 -5.07 4.90
N SER A 79 6.33 -4.45 6.08
CA SER A 79 7.51 -4.12 6.86
C SER A 79 7.80 -5.29 7.79
N TYR A 80 8.83 -6.07 7.47
CA TYR A 80 9.22 -7.26 8.22
C TYR A 80 9.93 -6.84 9.52
N ALA A 81 9.32 -7.14 10.67
CA ALA A 81 9.93 -6.96 11.97
C ALA A 81 10.68 -8.23 12.42
N GLU A 82 11.33 -8.17 13.58
CA GLU A 82 11.99 -9.34 14.17
C GLU A 82 11.00 -10.50 14.36
N TYR A 83 11.51 -11.74 14.28
CA TYR A 83 10.74 -12.99 14.49
C TYR A 83 9.66 -13.34 13.44
N GLY A 84 9.70 -12.74 12.25
CA GLY A 84 8.76 -13.08 11.16
C GLY A 84 7.37 -12.44 11.31
N GLU A 85 7.22 -11.64 12.36
CA GLU A 85 6.12 -10.73 12.62
C GLU A 85 6.32 -9.42 11.83
N GLY A 86 5.26 -8.64 11.62
CA GLY A 86 5.39 -7.43 10.82
C GLY A 86 4.10 -6.70 10.54
N ASN A 87 4.24 -5.51 9.96
CA ASN A 87 3.11 -4.67 9.59
C ASN A 87 2.79 -4.82 8.11
N PHE A 88 1.54 -5.19 7.83
CA PHE A 88 0.98 -5.24 6.49
C PHE A 88 0.18 -3.98 6.21
N TYR A 89 0.53 -3.26 5.17
CA TYR A 89 -0.10 -2.02 4.75
C TYR A 89 -0.79 -2.23 3.41
N GLN A 90 -2.12 -2.36 3.44
CA GLN A 90 -2.92 -2.45 2.23
C GLN A 90 -3.31 -1.04 1.76
N PRO A 91 -2.81 -0.54 0.62
CA PRO A 91 -3.08 0.80 0.14
C PRO A 91 -4.58 1.00 -0.11
N LYS A 92 -5.14 2.07 0.47
CA LYS A 92 -6.52 2.52 0.23
C LYS A 92 -6.53 3.77 -0.66
N ARG A 93 -5.54 4.64 -0.50
CA ARG A 93 -5.37 5.86 -1.30
C ARG A 93 -3.90 6.15 -1.55
N ILE A 94 -3.58 6.54 -2.78
CA ILE A 94 -2.24 6.96 -3.18
C ILE A 94 -2.31 8.35 -3.82
N GLU A 95 -1.56 9.30 -3.26
CA GLU A 95 -1.42 10.67 -3.76
C GLU A 95 -0.01 10.87 -4.30
N LYS A 96 0.10 11.25 -5.58
CA LYS A 96 1.39 11.61 -6.16
C LYS A 96 1.72 13.05 -5.78
N LEU A 97 2.77 13.24 -4.98
CA LEU A 97 3.23 14.55 -4.51
C LEU A 97 4.33 15.14 -5.42
N GLY A 98 5.01 14.29 -6.18
CA GLY A 98 6.08 14.69 -7.09
C GLY A 98 6.44 13.58 -8.07
N LYS A 99 7.52 13.75 -8.85
CA LYS A 99 7.95 12.74 -9.83
C LYS A 99 8.23 11.38 -9.19
N GLN A 100 8.81 11.39 -7.99
CA GLN A 100 9.27 10.20 -7.27
C GLN A 100 8.87 10.22 -5.79
N VAL A 101 7.75 10.88 -5.48
CA VAL A 101 7.25 11.02 -4.11
C VAL A 101 5.75 10.74 -4.11
N TRP A 102 5.35 9.83 -3.23
CA TRP A 102 3.98 9.41 -3.05
C TRP A 102 3.62 9.42 -1.58
N ARG A 103 2.40 9.81 -1.28
CA ARG A 103 1.78 9.66 0.03
C ARG A 103 0.71 8.60 -0.05
N ILE A 104 0.74 7.68 0.90
CA ILE A 104 -0.11 6.50 0.95
C ILE A 104 -0.93 6.57 2.23
N THR A 105 -2.21 6.31 2.12
CA THR A 105 -3.07 5.94 3.24
C THR A 105 -3.41 4.48 3.09
N ALA A 106 -3.15 3.68 4.12
CA ALA A 106 -3.29 2.24 4.10
C ALA A 106 -4.05 1.74 5.33
N ALA A 107 -4.80 0.66 5.17
CA ALA A 107 -5.23 -0.15 6.31
C ALA A 107 -4.05 -1.01 6.78
N VAL A 108 -3.95 -1.21 8.08
CA VAL A 108 -2.83 -1.91 8.72
C VAL A 108 -3.32 -3.21 9.35
N GLY A 109 -2.65 -4.31 9.02
CA GLY A 109 -2.71 -5.56 9.77
C GLY A 109 -1.36 -5.84 10.43
N ILE A 110 -1.39 -6.52 11.57
CA ILE A 110 -0.19 -6.99 12.28
C ILE A 110 -0.16 -8.49 12.08
N ASP A 111 0.98 -9.02 11.61
CA ASP A 111 1.24 -10.43 11.34
C ASP A 111 0.32 -11.09 10.30
N GLY A 112 -0.50 -10.27 9.63
CA GLY A 112 -1.42 -10.68 8.58
C GLY A 112 -2.02 -9.49 7.86
N SER A 113 -2.74 -9.77 6.78
CA SER A 113 -3.48 -8.74 6.05
C SER A 113 -4.52 -8.06 6.94
N PRO A 114 -4.80 -6.76 6.76
CA PRO A 114 -5.84 -6.07 7.54
C PRO A 114 -7.21 -6.73 7.32
N GLU A 115 -7.84 -7.14 8.42
CA GLU A 115 -9.18 -7.75 8.41
C GLU A 115 -10.24 -6.79 8.96
N GLY A 116 -11.33 -6.61 8.21
CA GLY A 116 -12.50 -5.88 8.68
C GLY A 116 -12.31 -4.37 8.88
N GLN A 117 -13.27 -3.77 9.60
CA GLN A 117 -13.32 -2.32 9.87
C GLN A 117 -12.44 -1.89 11.06
N ASP A 118 -11.91 -2.85 11.82
CA ASP A 118 -11.11 -2.60 13.03
C ASP A 118 -9.59 -2.51 12.72
N SER A 119 -9.21 -2.58 11.45
CA SER A 119 -7.82 -2.38 11.03
C SER A 119 -7.36 -0.94 11.30
N GLY A 120 -6.16 -0.80 11.84
CA GLY A 120 -5.52 0.50 12.03
C GLY A 120 -5.35 1.22 10.69
N THR A 121 -5.21 2.54 10.73
CA THR A 121 -4.94 3.34 9.52
C THR A 121 -3.59 4.03 9.61
N ALA A 122 -2.69 3.68 8.69
CA ALA A 122 -1.40 4.35 8.55
C ALA A 122 -1.43 5.37 7.41
N LYS A 123 -0.69 6.46 7.62
CA LYS A 123 -0.33 7.40 6.57
C LYS A 123 1.18 7.51 6.51
N PHE A 124 1.75 7.29 5.35
CA PHE A 124 3.20 7.35 5.15
C PHE A 124 3.55 7.89 3.78
N LYS A 125 4.81 8.29 3.63
CA LYS A 125 5.37 8.80 2.38
C LYS A 125 6.47 7.85 1.91
N LEU A 126 6.39 7.48 0.64
CA LEU A 126 7.46 6.78 -0.07
C LEU A 126 8.13 7.77 -1.02
N SER A 127 9.45 7.86 -0.95
CA SER A 127 10.26 8.69 -1.84
C SER A 127 11.37 7.86 -2.46
N LEU A 128 11.66 8.06 -3.75
CA LEU A 128 12.90 7.55 -4.34
C LEU A 128 13.93 8.67 -4.41
N ILE A 129 15.09 8.44 -3.79
CA ILE A 129 16.21 9.37 -3.75
C ILE A 129 17.43 8.62 -4.27
N ARG A 130 17.90 8.97 -5.48
CA ARG A 130 19.04 8.28 -6.13
C ARG A 130 18.85 6.75 -6.18
N SER A 131 17.64 6.32 -6.56
CA SER A 131 17.22 4.90 -6.63
C SER A 131 17.14 4.16 -5.29
N LYS A 132 17.29 4.86 -4.16
CA LYS A 132 17.03 4.33 -2.82
C LYS A 132 15.62 4.68 -2.39
N LEU A 133 14.95 3.76 -1.69
CA LEU A 133 13.66 4.02 -1.08
C LEU A 133 13.88 4.74 0.24
N LYS A 134 13.16 5.83 0.46
CA LYS A 134 12.97 6.44 1.77
C LYS A 134 11.52 6.23 2.18
N TRP A 135 11.32 5.69 3.37
CA TRP A 135 10.01 5.51 3.98
C TRP A 135 9.89 6.39 5.21
N ASP A 136 8.88 7.25 5.23
CA ASP A 136 8.58 8.15 6.35
C ASP A 136 7.15 7.88 6.82
N MET A 137 6.95 7.37 8.03
CA MET A 137 5.63 7.30 8.64
C MET A 137 5.18 8.70 9.09
N GLU A 138 3.99 9.14 8.67
CA GLU A 138 3.44 10.45 9.01
C GLU A 138 2.44 10.36 10.18
N SER A 139 1.60 9.32 10.19
CA SER A 139 0.61 9.12 11.26
C SER A 139 0.12 7.68 11.35
N PHE A 140 -0.34 7.30 12.54
CA PHE A 140 -1.06 6.05 12.81
C PHE A 140 -2.36 6.37 13.55
N ASP A 141 -3.50 5.88 13.05
CA ASP A 141 -4.86 6.18 13.55
C ASP A 141 -5.13 7.68 13.71
N GLY A 142 -4.65 8.46 12.74
CA GLY A 142 -4.78 9.91 12.71
C GLY A 142 -3.89 10.66 13.71
N LYS A 143 -3.16 9.94 14.58
CA LYS A 143 -2.18 10.54 15.48
C LYS A 143 -0.85 10.70 14.73
N PRO A 144 -0.28 11.91 14.68
CA PRO A 144 1.05 12.09 14.13
C PRO A 144 2.02 11.13 14.81
N VAL A 145 2.83 10.46 14.00
CA VAL A 145 3.98 9.75 14.53
C VAL A 145 5.20 10.52 14.16
N ASP A 146 6.13 10.38 15.06
CA ASP A 146 7.38 11.06 15.06
C ASP A 146 8.29 10.03 14.35
N SER A 147 8.71 10.33 13.12
CA SER A 147 9.61 9.44 12.36
C SER A 147 11.04 9.83 12.71
N TRP A 148 11.56 9.24 13.79
CA TRP A 148 12.91 9.53 14.29
C TRP A 148 13.97 8.85 13.41
N ASP A 149 13.62 7.71 12.81
CA ASP A 149 14.51 6.95 11.94
C ASP A 149 14.02 7.01 10.49
N ALA A 150 14.56 7.97 9.75
CA ALA A 150 14.44 7.99 8.29
C ALA A 150 15.32 6.88 7.70
N HIS A 151 14.77 5.69 7.52
CA HIS A 151 15.49 4.59 6.89
C HIS A 151 15.60 4.79 5.37
N LEU A 152 16.83 4.66 4.87
CA LEU A 152 17.10 4.52 3.44
C LEU A 152 17.30 3.04 3.14
N TYR A 153 16.70 2.60 2.05
CA TYR A 153 16.77 1.22 1.61
C TYR A 153 17.30 1.14 0.18
N PHE A 154 18.07 0.10 -0.11
CA PHE A 154 18.41 -0.26 -1.49
C PHE A 154 17.52 -1.42 -1.94
N ARG A 155 17.26 -1.48 -3.25
CA ARG A 155 16.48 -2.59 -3.82
C ARG A 155 17.37 -3.83 -3.91
N CYS A 156 16.99 -4.90 -3.21
CA CYS A 156 17.66 -6.19 -3.30
C CYS A 156 17.23 -6.95 -4.56
N THR A 157 15.91 -7.15 -4.73
CA THR A 157 15.35 -7.86 -5.88
C THR A 157 13.87 -7.51 -6.10
N ALA A 158 13.25 -8.07 -7.14
CA ALA A 158 11.80 -8.01 -7.35
C ALA A 158 11.06 -8.94 -6.36
N VAL A 159 9.81 -8.60 -6.05
CA VAL A 159 8.94 -9.49 -5.25
C VAL A 159 8.63 -10.75 -6.06
N PRO A 160 8.85 -11.97 -5.53
CA PRO A 160 8.51 -13.21 -6.20
C PRO A 160 7.01 -13.28 -6.53
N THR A 161 6.67 -13.89 -7.66
CA THR A 161 5.28 -14.16 -8.02
C THR A 161 4.64 -15.04 -6.95
N GLY A 162 3.44 -14.66 -6.50
CA GLY A 162 2.68 -15.45 -5.53
C GLY A 162 2.93 -15.11 -4.06
N MET A 163 3.96 -14.32 -3.73
CA MET A 163 4.30 -14.00 -2.33
C MET A 163 3.13 -13.42 -1.51
N TYR A 164 2.26 -12.63 -2.15
CA TYR A 164 1.02 -12.11 -1.56
C TYR A 164 -0.21 -12.43 -2.42
N ALA A 165 -0.18 -13.52 -3.18
CA ALA A 165 -1.37 -13.99 -3.86
C ALA A 165 -2.32 -14.58 -2.82
N SER A 166 -3.41 -13.88 -2.57
CA SER A 166 -4.60 -14.39 -1.85
C SER A 166 -5.40 -15.34 -2.72
#